data_AF-A0A2A3T2T7-F1
#
_entry.id   AF-A0A2A3T2T7-F1
#
_cell.length_a   1.000
_cell.length_b   1.000
_cell.length_c   1.000
_cell.angle_alpha   90.00
_cell.angle_beta   90.00
_cell.angle_gamma   90.00
#
_symmetry.space_group_name_H-M   'P 1'
#
loop_
_entity.id
_entity.type
_entity.pdbx_description
1 polymer ?
#
loop_
_entity_poly.entity_id
_entity_poly.type
_entity_poly.pdbx_seq_one_letter_code
_entity_poly.pdbx_strand_id
1 'polypeptide(L)'
;TLEKHYEIAKSEGLEYVYLGNVPGHPWEHTYCAGCNEIVVKRFGFDIQEWHLDKNNKCKFCGNQIPITGSLAKDYKQERFQFVV
;
A
#
# COMPACT_ATOMS: atom_id res chain seq x y z
N THR A 1 12.37 0.27 17.63
CA THR A 1 12.67 0.10 16.20
C THR A 1 11.51 0.67 15.39
N LEU A 2 11.56 0.66 14.06
CA LEU A 2 10.46 1.16 13.22
C LEU A 2 9.20 0.30 13.38
N GLU A 3 9.37 -1.02 13.49
CA GLU A 3 8.31 -2.00 13.71
C GLU A 3 7.57 -1.74 15.03
N LYS A 4 8.31 -1.41 16.10
CA LYS A 4 7.69 -1.05 17.38
C LYS A 4 6.80 0.20 17.30
N HIS A 5 7.18 1.20 16.48
CA HIS A 5 6.34 2.38 16.27
C HIS A 5 5.11 2.04 15.44
N TYR A 6 5.26 1.16 14.44
CA TYR A 6 4.12 0.63 13.69
C TYR A 6 3.12 -0.09 14.60
N GLU A 7 3.61 -0.96 15.48
CA GLU A 7 2.76 -1.69 16.44
C GLU A 7 1.98 -0.74 17.35
N ILE A 8 2.63 0.28 17.91
CA ILE A 8 1.98 1.30 18.74
C ILE A 8 0.92 2.06 17.92
N ALA A 9 1.26 2.52 16.71
CA ALA A 9 0.32 3.21 15.85
C ALA A 9 -0.93 2.35 15.54
N LYS A 10 -0.74 1.06 15.27
CA LYS A 10 -1.84 0.10 15.07
C LYS A 10 -2.67 -0.08 16.33
N SER A 11 -2.05 -0.16 17.52
CA SER A 11 -2.77 -0.33 18.79
C SER A 11 -3.61 0.90 19.17
N GLU A 12 -3.19 2.10 18.76
CA GLU A 12 -3.97 3.34 18.92
C GLU A 12 -5.15 3.45 17.92
N GLY A 13 -5.37 2.43 17.08
CA GLY A 13 -6.50 2.37 16.16
C GLY A 13 -6.25 2.97 14.78
N LEU A 14 -4.99 3.29 14.42
CA LEU A 14 -4.69 3.70 13.05
C LEU A 14 -4.85 2.50 12.10
N GLU A 15 -5.72 2.68 11.11
CA GLU A 15 -6.05 1.61 10.16
C GLU A 15 -4.93 1.36 9.15
N TYR A 16 -4.31 2.43 8.65
CA TYR A 16 -3.29 2.40 7.59
C TYR A 16 -2.00 3.04 8.09
N VAL A 17 -1.06 2.20 8.51
CA VAL A 17 0.27 2.61 8.99
C VAL A 17 1.30 2.07 8.02
N TYR A 18 2.34 2.85 7.73
CA TYR A 18 3.38 2.46 6.78
C TYR A 18 4.77 2.67 7.37
N LEU A 19 5.71 1.82 6.98
CA LEU A 19 7.13 2.08 7.17
C LEU A 19 7.72 2.60 5.85
N GLY A 20 8.07 3.89 5.83
CA GLY A 20 8.68 4.55 4.69
C GLY A 20 10.20 4.44 4.67
N ASN A 21 10.82 4.66 3.51
CA ASN A 21 12.28 4.59 3.30
C ASN A 21 12.93 3.24 3.68
N VAL A 22 12.15 2.16 3.67
CA VAL A 22 12.64 0.78 3.84
C VAL A 22 12.09 -0.08 2.70
N PRO A 23 12.62 0.06 1.47
CA PRO A 23 12.11 -0.65 0.30
C PRO A 23 12.12 -2.17 0.50
N GLY A 24 11.04 -2.85 0.15
CA GLY A 24 10.87 -4.30 0.31
C GLY A 24 10.37 -4.73 1.69
N HIS A 25 10.20 -3.79 2.63
CA HIS A 25 9.61 -4.11 3.93
C HIS A 25 8.10 -4.33 3.77
N PRO A 26 7.49 -5.41 4.29
CA PRO A 26 6.07 -5.67 3.99
C PRO A 26 5.08 -4.59 4.47
N TRP A 27 5.51 -3.72 5.39
CA TRP A 27 4.76 -2.59 5.93
C TRP A 27 4.79 -1.36 5.00
N GLU A 28 5.36 -1.50 3.79
CA GLU A 28 5.22 -0.53 2.70
C GLU A 28 3.94 -0.78 1.88
N HIS A 29 3.30 -1.95 2.05
CA HIS A 29 2.09 -2.32 1.34
C HIS A 29 0.84 -1.70 1.99
N THR A 30 -0.20 -1.50 1.19
CA THR A 30 -1.52 -1.15 1.72
C THR A 30 -2.29 -2.42 2.03
N TYR A 31 -2.59 -2.64 3.31
CA TYR A 31 -3.45 -3.73 3.79
C TYR A 31 -4.90 -3.25 3.96
N CYS A 32 -5.86 -4.11 3.65
CA CYS A 32 -7.27 -3.82 3.86
C CYS A 32 -7.61 -3.77 5.36
N ALA A 33 -8.20 -2.68 5.84
CA ALA A 33 -8.65 -2.59 7.24
C ALA A 33 -9.72 -3.63 7.61
N GLY A 34 -10.50 -4.13 6.64
CA GLY A 34 -11.58 -5.10 6.88
C GLY A 34 -11.17 -6.57 6.88
N CYS A 35 -10.21 -6.97 6.04
CA CYS A 35 -9.80 -8.39 5.91
C CYS A 35 -8.30 -8.63 5.96
N ASN A 36 -7.49 -7.59 6.16
CA ASN A 36 -6.03 -7.63 6.23
C ASN A 36 -5.31 -8.20 5.00
N GLU A 37 -5.99 -8.37 3.87
CA GLU A 37 -5.36 -8.71 2.59
C GLU A 37 -4.60 -7.53 1.99
N ILE A 38 -3.54 -7.80 1.23
CA ILE A 38 -2.80 -6.77 0.51
C ILE A 38 -3.65 -6.27 -0.66
N VAL A 39 -4.07 -5.01 -0.58
CA VAL A 39 -4.85 -4.36 -1.64
C VAL A 39 -3.99 -3.54 -2.60
N VAL A 40 -2.84 -3.05 -2.14
CA VAL A 40 -1.80 -2.46 -3.00
C VAL A 40 -0.45 -2.95 -2.54
N LYS A 41 0.22 -3.75 -3.37
CA LYS A 41 1.59 -4.21 -3.11
C LYS A 41 2.58 -3.26 -3.76
N ARG A 42 3.64 -2.93 -3.03
CA ARG A 42 4.63 -1.94 -3.45
C ARG A 42 6.05 -2.49 -3.30
N PHE A 43 6.98 -1.85 -3.99
CA PHE A 43 8.40 -1.87 -3.70
C PHE A 43 8.90 -0.43 -3.82
N GLY A 44 9.09 0.26 -2.70
CA GLY A 44 9.33 1.70 -2.72
C GLY A 44 8.20 2.47 -3.45
N PHE A 45 8.55 3.18 -4.53
CA PHE A 45 7.59 3.95 -5.33
C PHE A 45 6.80 3.12 -6.35
N ASP A 46 7.22 1.89 -6.62
CA ASP A 46 6.62 1.06 -7.65
C ASP A 46 5.41 0.30 -7.13
N ILE A 47 4.31 0.33 -7.87
CA ILE A 47 3.13 -0.49 -7.59
C ILE A 47 3.30 -1.83 -8.31
N GLN A 48 3.41 -2.91 -7.53
CA GLN A 48 3.58 -4.27 -8.05
C GLN A 48 2.23 -4.94 -8.31
N GLU A 49 1.26 -4.76 -7.41
CA GLU A 49 -0.07 -5.38 -7.49
C GLU A 49 -1.17 -4.39 -7.07
N TRP A 50 -2.35 -4.49 -7.68
CA TRP A 50 -3.52 -3.64 -7.43
C TRP A 50 -4.81 -4.47 -7.32
N HIS A 51 -5.24 -4.73 -6.09
CA HIS A 51 -6.43 -5.52 -5.76
C HIS A 51 -7.61 -4.66 -5.28
N LEU A 52 -7.77 -3.49 -5.89
CA LEU A 52 -8.92 -2.61 -5.71
C LEU A 52 -9.83 -2.63 -6.93
N ASP A 53 -11.14 -2.58 -6.70
CA ASP A 53 -12.13 -2.43 -7.77
C ASP A 53 -12.16 -0.98 -8.31
N LYS A 54 -13.06 -0.72 -9.28
CA LYS A 54 -13.24 0.59 -9.89
C LYS A 54 -13.72 1.70 -8.94
N ASN A 55 -14.19 1.34 -7.74
CA ASN A 55 -14.68 2.24 -6.71
C ASN A 55 -13.70 2.31 -5.52
N ASN A 56 -12.48 1.82 -5.68
CA ASN A 56 -11.45 1.72 -4.63
C ASN A 56 -11.89 0.87 -3.41
N LYS A 57 -12.70 -0.17 -3.66
CA LYS A 57 -13.04 -1.18 -2.66
C LYS A 57 -12.10 -2.37 -2.77
N CYS A 58 -11.82 -2.99 -1.63
CA CYS A 58 -11.07 -4.25 -1.55
C CYS A 58 -11.77 -5.33 -2.38
N LYS A 59 -11.05 -5.96 -3.33
CA LYS A 59 -11.61 -7.06 -4.15
C LYS A 59 -11.94 -8.32 -3.34
N PHE A 60 -11.36 -8.47 -2.15
CA PHE A 60 -11.52 -9.68 -1.32
C PHE A 60 -12.75 -9.61 -0.41
N CYS A 61 -13.02 -8.45 0.21
CA CYS A 61 -14.11 -8.31 1.19
C CYS A 61 -15.07 -7.14 0.91
N GLY A 62 -14.81 -6.31 -0.10
CA GLY A 62 -15.65 -5.17 -0.45
C GLY A 62 -15.49 -3.94 0.46
N ASN A 63 -14.61 -3.97 1.47
CA ASN A 63 -14.35 -2.82 2.33
C ASN A 63 -13.86 -1.61 1.52
N GLN A 64 -14.39 -0.43 1.83
CA GLN A 64 -13.95 0.81 1.18
C GLN A 64 -12.54 1.17 1.66
N ILE A 65 -11.61 1.36 0.72
CA ILE A 65 -10.26 1.83 1.02
C ILE A 65 -10.23 3.35 0.74
N PRO A 66 -9.67 4.18 1.65
CA PRO A 66 -9.62 5.62 1.51
C PRO A 66 -8.53 6.07 0.51
N ILE A 67 -8.62 5.57 -0.72
CA ILE A 67 -7.76 5.95 -1.85
C ILE A 67 -8.59 6.79 -2.81
N THR A 68 -8.00 7.88 -3.28
CA THR A 68 -8.58 8.75 -4.31
C THR A 68 -7.85 8.53 -5.63
N GLY A 69 -8.58 8.68 -6.74
CA GLY A 69 -8.05 8.41 -8.08
C GLY A 69 -8.09 6.94 -8.47
N SER A 70 -7.38 6.60 -9.54
CA SER A 70 -7.32 5.25 -10.11
C SER A 70 -5.90 4.92 -10.54
N LEU A 71 -5.60 3.63 -10.71
CA LEU A 71 -4.29 3.19 -11.18
C LEU A 71 -4.03 3.73 -12.59
N ALA A 72 -2.92 4.46 -12.75
CA ALA A 72 -2.50 4.97 -14.05
C ALA A 72 -2.20 3.82 -15.02
N LYS A 73 -2.49 4.01 -16.32
CA LYS A 73 -2.32 2.95 -17.33
C LYS A 73 -0.85 2.54 -17.52
N ASP A 74 0.05 3.46 -17.24
CA ASP A 74 1.49 3.41 -17.38
C ASP A 74 2.23 3.12 -16.07
N TYR A 75 1.53 2.66 -15.03
CA TYR A 75 2.15 2.43 -13.71
C TYR A 75 3.32 1.43 -13.70
N LYS A 76 3.45 0.60 -14.75
CA LYS A 76 4.55 -0.36 -14.94
C LYS A 76 5.71 0.17 -15.78
N GLN A 77 5.66 1.42 -16.24
CA GLN A 77 6.78 2.00 -16.96
C GLN A 77 7.98 2.13 -16.03
N GLU A 78 9.19 1.91 -16.56
CA GLU A 78 10.44 2.19 -15.85
C GLU A 78 10.55 3.69 -15.62
N ARG A 79 10.38 4.11 -14.35
CA ARG A 79 10.40 5.53 -13.95
C ARG A 79 11.74 5.97 -13.37
N PHE A 80 12.65 5.03 -13.15
CA PHE A 80 13.98 5.32 -12.66
C PHE A 80 14.93 5.56 -13.83
N GLN A 81 15.53 6.75 -13.85
CA GLN A 81 16.66 7.05 -14.71
C GLN A 81 17.91 7.05 -13.86
N PHE A 82 18.88 6.22 -14.21
CA PHE A 82 20.21 6.32 -13.65
C PHE A 82 20.86 7.58 -14.20
N VAL A 83 21.03 8.57 -13.34
CA VAL A 83 21.87 9.74 -13.65
C VAL A 83 23.30 9.30 -13.33
N VAL A 84 24.06 9.01 -14.38
CA VAL A 84 25.52 8.77 -14.32
C VAL A 84 26.28 10.08 -14.50
#